data_AF-A0A518ISS8-F1
#
_entry.id   AF-A0A518ISS8-F1
#
_cell.length_a   1.000
_cell.length_b   1.000
_cell.length_c   1.000
_cell.angle_alpha   90.00
_cell.angle_beta   90.00
_cell.angle_gamma   90.00
#
_symmetry.space_group_name_H-M   'P 1'
#
loop_
_entity.id
_entity.type
_entity.pdbx_description
1 polymer ?
#
loop_
_entity_poly.entity_id
_entity_poly.type
_entity_poly.pdbx_seq_one_letter_code
_entity_poly.pdbx_strand_id
1 'polypeptide(L)'
;MNTQNNTDPTNAPQATAEPSGCAAWAPALIAGAALLGMLFFISCAGGTYYLFQQRGEFALRTIDGTLIPLIEQSRLEPDEKQATIAQLREFIKRGRSGELEDWQVAGVMQRLVRAPIISWGDLQYVGSVIAQRDSFSDDEKVEFLGELSRLQRGAELDKVTQFDMADIFEPISSPADHESGYSLNQEFSDEALREFIARAGLVADRAEVPEKTYDVKLVSIIQRQIQAGIKSGMK
;
A
#
# COMPACT_ATOMS: atom_id res chain seq x y z
N MET A 1 9.20 -104.15 24.04
CA MET A 1 9.15 -105.07 22.88
C MET A 1 8.20 -104.46 21.86
N ASN A 2 8.54 -104.56 20.56
CA ASN A 2 7.85 -104.05 19.35
C ASN A 2 8.10 -102.57 19.00
N THR A 3 9.04 -102.28 18.07
CA THR A 3 8.95 -102.27 16.58
C THR A 3 8.24 -101.03 16.05
N GLN A 4 8.98 -99.99 15.64
CA GLN A 4 9.39 -99.68 14.25
C GLN A 4 8.21 -99.53 13.27
N ASN A 5 8.05 -98.34 12.69
CA ASN A 5 7.97 -98.25 11.23
C ASN A 5 8.45 -96.89 10.70
N ASN A 6 9.36 -96.99 9.72
CA ASN A 6 9.92 -95.93 8.88
C ASN A 6 8.86 -95.33 7.93
N THR A 7 9.06 -94.07 7.54
CA THR A 7 9.13 -93.66 6.11
C THR A 7 9.68 -92.23 6.01
N ASP A 8 10.91 -92.15 5.51
CA ASP A 8 11.55 -91.21 4.57
C ASP A 8 11.27 -89.68 4.51
N PRO A 9 12.31 -88.91 4.11
CA PRO A 9 12.37 -87.46 4.13
C PRO A 9 11.75 -86.87 2.85
N THR A 10 11.88 -85.55 2.68
CA THR A 10 11.64 -84.74 1.46
C THR A 10 10.44 -83.79 1.61
N ASN A 11 10.75 -82.58 2.08
CA ASN A 11 10.43 -81.29 1.45
C ASN A 11 10.24 -80.21 2.52
N ALA A 12 11.26 -79.36 2.64
CA ALA A 12 11.07 -78.04 3.19
C ALA A 12 10.06 -77.29 2.31
N PRO A 13 8.95 -76.76 2.84
CA PRO A 13 8.24 -75.73 2.13
C PRO A 13 9.12 -74.49 2.16
N GLN A 14 9.71 -74.15 1.01
CA GLN A 14 10.13 -72.78 0.76
C GLN A 14 8.91 -71.89 1.04
N ALA A 15 9.03 -71.03 2.05
CA ALA A 15 8.12 -69.91 2.23
C ALA A 15 8.33 -68.97 1.02
N THR A 16 7.62 -69.24 -0.07
CA THR A 16 7.35 -68.23 -1.08
C THR A 16 6.53 -67.17 -0.36
N ALA A 17 7.17 -66.05 -0.06
CA ALA A 17 6.50 -64.83 0.38
C ALA A 17 5.43 -64.51 -0.68
N GLU A 18 4.17 -64.71 -0.32
CA GLU A 18 3.06 -64.21 -1.13
C GLU A 18 3.21 -62.69 -1.22
N PRO A 19 3.13 -62.08 -2.42
CA PRO A 19 3.06 -60.64 -2.54
C PRO A 19 1.76 -60.20 -1.86
N SER A 20 1.88 -59.70 -0.64
CA SER A 20 0.76 -59.16 0.13
C SER A 20 -0.02 -58.17 -0.75
N GLY A 21 -1.26 -58.53 -1.08
CA GLY A 21 -2.19 -57.79 -1.95
C GLY A 21 -2.55 -56.38 -1.47
N CYS A 22 -1.92 -55.88 -0.40
CA CYS A 22 -2.03 -54.51 0.08
C CYS A 22 -1.03 -53.55 -0.59
N ALA A 23 -0.14 -53.99 -1.49
CA ALA A 23 0.84 -53.12 -2.15
C ALA A 23 0.49 -52.74 -3.61
N ALA A 24 -0.52 -53.38 -4.23
CA ALA A 24 -0.82 -53.19 -5.66
C ALA A 24 -1.50 -51.83 -5.99
N TRP A 25 -2.13 -51.19 -5.00
CA TRP A 25 -2.82 -49.89 -5.16
C TRP A 25 -1.95 -48.70 -4.74
N ALA A 26 -0.81 -48.94 -4.08
CA ALA A 26 0.11 -47.89 -3.63
C ALA A 26 0.70 -47.07 -4.81
N PRO A 27 1.09 -47.66 -5.96
CA PRO A 27 1.51 -46.89 -7.13
C PRO A 27 0.38 -46.03 -7.71
N ALA A 28 -0.86 -46.53 -7.68
CA ALA A 28 -2.03 -45.79 -8.16
C ALA A 28 -2.37 -44.61 -7.25
N LEU A 29 -2.21 -44.74 -5.93
CA LEU A 29 -2.34 -43.63 -5.00
C LEU A 29 -1.24 -42.58 -5.19
N ILE A 30 0.01 -42.99 -5.35
CA ILE A 30 1.14 -42.07 -5.55
C ILE A 30 0.96 -41.33 -6.88
N ALA A 31 0.55 -42.02 -7.94
CA ALA A 31 0.21 -41.41 -9.22
C ALA A 31 -1.00 -40.46 -9.11
N GLY A 32 -2.04 -40.86 -8.37
CA GLY A 32 -3.21 -40.02 -8.12
C GLY A 32 -2.88 -38.74 -7.33
N ALA A 33 -2.07 -38.85 -6.28
CA ALA A 33 -1.59 -37.73 -5.50
C ALA A 33 -0.68 -36.80 -6.32
N ALA A 34 0.17 -37.37 -7.19
CA ALA A 34 1.02 -36.59 -8.10
C ALA A 34 0.18 -35.80 -9.12
N LEU A 35 -0.87 -36.40 -9.69
CA LEU A 35 -1.79 -35.72 -10.62
C LEU A 35 -2.61 -34.63 -9.92
N LEU A 36 -3.11 -34.88 -8.71
CA LEU A 36 -3.78 -33.86 -7.89
C LEU A 36 -2.85 -32.71 -7.51
N GLY A 37 -1.61 -33.02 -7.13
CA GLY A 37 -0.59 -32.01 -6.86
C GLY A 37 -0.30 -31.16 -8.10
N MET A 38 -0.15 -31.78 -9.27
CA MET A 38 0.07 -31.06 -10.52
C MET A 38 -1.12 -30.17 -10.90
N LEU A 39 -2.35 -30.65 -10.74
CA LEU A 39 -3.57 -29.86 -10.91
C LEU A 39 -3.63 -28.68 -9.94
N PHE A 40 -3.24 -28.88 -8.68
CA PHE A 40 -3.16 -27.81 -7.69
C PHE A 40 -2.16 -26.73 -8.13
N PHE A 41 -0.95 -27.09 -8.56
CA PHE A 41 0.03 -26.11 -9.07
C PHE A 41 -0.45 -25.38 -10.33
N ILE A 42 -1.09 -26.07 -11.28
CA ILE A 42 -1.64 -25.44 -12.49
C ILE A 42 -2.77 -24.48 -12.13
N SER A 43 -3.68 -24.87 -11.22
CA SER A 43 -4.78 -24.02 -10.77
C SER A 43 -4.27 -22.80 -9.98
N CYS A 44 -3.23 -22.97 -9.15
CA CYS A 44 -2.59 -21.89 -8.42
C CYS A 44 -1.87 -20.93 -9.37
N ALA A 45 -1.13 -21.44 -10.36
CA ALA A 45 -0.48 -20.63 -11.39
C ALA A 45 -1.50 -19.88 -12.26
N GLY A 46 -2.56 -20.55 -12.71
CA GLY A 46 -3.64 -19.95 -13.48
C GLY A 46 -4.42 -18.90 -12.69
N GLY A 47 -4.73 -19.18 -11.43
CA GLY A 47 -5.38 -18.22 -10.52
C GLY A 47 -4.49 -17.00 -10.26
N THR A 48 -3.20 -17.20 -10.03
CA THR A 48 -2.24 -16.11 -9.86
C THR A 48 -2.13 -15.27 -11.14
N TYR A 49 -2.04 -15.90 -12.31
CA TYR A 49 -2.02 -15.20 -13.61
C TYR A 49 -3.29 -14.37 -13.84
N TYR A 50 -4.46 -14.93 -13.55
CA TYR A 50 -5.74 -14.22 -13.66
C TYR A 50 -5.83 -13.05 -12.68
N LEU A 51 -5.36 -13.24 -11.44
CA LEU A 51 -5.27 -12.17 -10.44
C LEU A 51 -4.31 -11.06 -10.87
N PHE A 52 -3.20 -11.38 -11.55
CA PHE A 52 -2.28 -10.38 -12.07
C PHE A 52 -2.88 -9.52 -13.18
N GLN A 53 -3.70 -10.10 -14.07
CA GLN A 53 -4.39 -9.35 -15.13
C GLN A 53 -5.45 -8.37 -14.58
N GLN A 54 -6.01 -8.61 -13.40
CA GLN A 54 -7.04 -7.72 -12.83
C GLN A 54 -6.47 -6.60 -11.95
N ARG A 55 -5.16 -6.59 -11.64
CA ARG A 55 -4.58 -5.59 -10.72
C ARG A 55 -4.67 -4.17 -11.29
N GLY A 56 -4.44 -4.00 -12.58
CA GLY A 56 -4.57 -2.70 -13.24
C GLY A 56 -6.00 -2.18 -13.18
N GLU A 57 -6.97 -2.99 -13.58
CA GLU A 57 -8.39 -2.62 -13.54
C GLU A 57 -8.89 -2.28 -12.12
N PHE A 58 -8.48 -3.07 -11.12
CA PHE A 58 -8.79 -2.78 -9.72
C PHE A 58 -8.20 -1.45 -9.27
N ALA A 59 -6.91 -1.19 -9.55
CA ALA A 59 -6.26 0.06 -9.21
C ALA A 59 -6.95 1.28 -9.87
N LEU A 60 -7.33 1.17 -11.14
CA LEU A 60 -8.08 2.23 -11.84
C LEU A 60 -9.45 2.47 -11.19
N ARG A 61 -10.16 1.40 -10.80
CA ARG A 61 -11.44 1.51 -10.10
C ARG A 61 -11.28 2.14 -8.72
N THR A 62 -10.22 1.84 -7.97
CA THR A 62 -10.00 2.47 -6.66
C THR A 62 -9.67 3.95 -6.80
N ILE A 63 -8.87 4.35 -7.79
CA ILE A 63 -8.60 5.78 -8.01
C ILE A 63 -9.89 6.51 -8.37
N ASP A 64 -10.70 5.94 -9.27
CA ASP A 64 -11.95 6.54 -9.75
C ASP A 64 -13.04 6.57 -8.66
N GLY A 65 -13.19 5.48 -7.90
CA GLY A 65 -14.27 5.29 -6.94
C GLY A 65 -13.96 5.70 -5.50
N THR A 66 -12.68 5.89 -5.15
CA THR A 66 -12.26 6.21 -3.78
C THR A 66 -11.43 7.49 -3.74
N LEU A 67 -10.28 7.52 -4.43
CA LEU A 67 -9.34 8.64 -4.31
C LEU A 67 -9.89 9.96 -4.87
N ILE A 68 -10.49 9.93 -6.06
CA ILE A 68 -11.10 11.13 -6.67
C ILE A 68 -12.21 11.70 -5.77
N PRO A 69 -13.20 10.91 -5.31
CA PRO A 69 -14.21 11.40 -4.37
C PRO A 69 -13.65 12.00 -3.08
N LEU A 70 -12.57 11.42 -2.52
CA LEU A 70 -11.91 11.97 -1.33
C LEU A 70 -11.28 13.33 -1.62
N ILE A 71 -10.62 13.49 -2.77
CA ILE A 71 -10.07 14.77 -3.21
C ILE A 71 -11.20 15.78 -3.46
N GLU A 72 -12.32 15.36 -4.04
CA GLU A 72 -13.50 16.21 -4.24
C GLU A 72 -14.04 16.75 -2.90
N GLN A 73 -14.06 15.91 -1.86
CA GLN A 73 -14.53 16.25 -0.51
C GLN A 73 -13.46 16.94 0.36
N SER A 74 -12.20 16.94 -0.06
CA SER A 74 -11.10 17.52 0.70
C SER A 74 -11.18 19.05 0.82
N ARG A 75 -10.39 19.61 1.74
CA ARG A 75 -10.23 21.05 1.98
C ARG A 75 -9.30 21.76 0.98
N LEU A 76 -8.93 21.10 -0.12
CA LEU A 76 -8.09 21.70 -1.16
C LEU A 76 -8.76 22.90 -1.83
N GLU A 77 -7.94 23.88 -2.17
CA GLU A 77 -8.34 25.01 -3.01
C GLU A 77 -8.98 24.54 -4.33
N PRO A 78 -10.04 25.20 -4.83
CA PRO A 78 -10.80 24.73 -5.99
C PRO A 78 -9.95 24.47 -7.24
N ASP A 79 -9.00 25.35 -7.53
CA ASP A 79 -8.13 25.25 -8.71
C ASP A 79 -7.17 24.05 -8.60
N GLU A 80 -6.59 23.84 -7.42
CA GLU A 80 -5.68 22.73 -7.17
C GLU A 80 -6.41 21.38 -7.15
N LYS A 81 -7.62 21.36 -6.60
CA LYS A 81 -8.53 20.21 -6.62
C LYS A 81 -8.85 19.81 -8.07
N GLN A 82 -9.26 20.76 -8.91
CA GLN A 82 -9.55 20.50 -10.32
C GLN A 82 -8.33 20.02 -11.09
N ALA A 83 -7.18 20.67 -10.91
CA ALA A 83 -5.93 20.27 -11.56
C ALA A 83 -5.51 18.84 -11.17
N THR A 84 -5.66 18.51 -9.89
CA THR A 84 -5.33 17.17 -9.37
C THR A 84 -6.27 16.10 -9.93
N ILE A 85 -7.58 16.34 -9.92
CA ILE A 85 -8.58 15.41 -10.46
C ILE A 85 -8.34 15.21 -11.96
N ALA A 86 -8.01 16.26 -12.71
CA ALA A 86 -7.72 16.17 -14.14
C ALA A 86 -6.51 15.25 -14.41
N GLN A 87 -5.44 15.35 -13.62
CA GLN A 87 -4.27 14.46 -13.74
C GLN A 87 -4.62 13.00 -13.45
N LEU A 88 -5.43 12.73 -12.41
CA LEU A 88 -5.86 11.38 -12.08
C LEU A 88 -6.78 10.79 -13.17
N ARG A 89 -7.72 11.58 -13.70
CA ARG A 89 -8.59 11.15 -14.80
C ARG A 89 -7.82 10.87 -16.08
N GLU A 90 -6.81 11.68 -16.40
CA GLU A 90 -5.94 11.42 -17.56
C GLU A 90 -5.14 10.13 -17.35
N PHE A 91 -4.60 9.90 -16.16
CA PHE A 91 -3.95 8.63 -15.83
C PHE A 91 -4.91 7.44 -15.99
N ILE A 92 -6.14 7.55 -15.50
CA ILE A 92 -7.15 6.49 -15.63
C ILE A 92 -7.47 6.21 -17.10
N LYS A 93 -7.61 7.26 -17.91
CA LYS A 93 -7.85 7.14 -19.35
C LYS A 93 -6.74 6.37 -20.04
N ARG A 94 -5.47 6.70 -19.76
CA ARG A 94 -4.29 6.01 -20.32
C ARG A 94 -4.20 4.56 -19.88
N GLY A 95 -4.56 4.27 -18.63
CA GLY A 95 -4.69 2.89 -18.13
C GLY A 95 -5.79 2.11 -18.86
N ARG A 96 -6.99 2.68 -19.01
CA ARG A 96 -8.13 2.02 -19.68
C ARG A 96 -7.93 1.83 -21.18
N SER A 97 -7.15 2.69 -21.84
CA SER A 97 -6.83 2.56 -23.27
C SER A 97 -5.76 1.51 -23.57
N GLY A 98 -5.18 0.88 -22.54
CA GLY A 98 -4.07 -0.06 -22.70
C GLY A 98 -2.74 0.61 -23.07
N GLU A 99 -2.61 1.93 -22.85
CA GLU A 99 -1.33 2.64 -23.03
C GLU A 99 -0.35 2.30 -21.91
N LEU A 100 -0.88 1.93 -20.74
CA LEU A 100 -0.11 1.53 -19.56
C LEU A 100 -0.34 0.04 -19.28
N GLU A 101 0.74 -0.65 -18.98
CA GLU A 101 0.71 -2.05 -18.54
C GLU A 101 0.17 -2.16 -17.10
N ASP A 102 -0.44 -3.29 -16.76
CA ASP A 102 -1.06 -3.50 -15.42
C ASP A 102 -0.09 -3.25 -14.26
N TRP A 103 1.17 -3.64 -14.43
CA TRP A 103 2.20 -3.43 -13.40
C TRP A 103 2.56 -1.95 -13.21
N GLN A 104 2.44 -1.13 -14.25
CA GLN A 104 2.65 0.33 -14.17
C GLN A 104 1.48 0.96 -13.42
N VAL A 105 0.26 0.54 -13.74
CA VAL A 105 -0.95 1.03 -13.09
C VAL A 105 -0.95 0.69 -11.60
N ALA A 106 -0.63 -0.56 -11.25
CA ALA A 106 -0.50 -0.98 -9.87
C ALA A 106 0.62 -0.22 -9.12
N GLY A 107 1.76 0.00 -9.77
CA GLY A 107 2.87 0.78 -9.21
C GLY A 107 2.49 2.22 -8.89
N VAL A 108 1.71 2.87 -9.75
CA VAL A 108 1.18 4.22 -9.47
C VAL A 108 0.24 4.20 -8.26
N MET A 109 -0.70 3.26 -8.21
CA MET A 109 -1.66 3.18 -7.11
C MET A 109 -0.98 2.99 -5.75
N GLN A 110 0.01 2.09 -5.66
CA GLN A 110 0.77 1.87 -4.43
C GLN A 110 1.46 3.14 -3.92
N ARG A 111 1.94 3.98 -4.84
CA ARG A 111 2.58 5.26 -4.50
C ARG A 111 1.56 6.33 -4.12
N LEU A 112 0.44 6.40 -4.81
CA LEU A 112 -0.64 7.35 -4.50
C LEU A 112 -1.23 7.10 -3.10
N VAL A 113 -1.45 5.85 -2.70
CA VAL A 113 -1.94 5.50 -1.34
C VAL A 113 -0.98 5.92 -0.24
N ARG A 114 0.33 5.90 -0.52
CA ARG A 114 1.36 6.31 0.46
C ARG A 114 1.57 7.83 0.49
N ALA A 115 1.23 8.52 -0.60
CA ALA A 115 1.37 9.96 -0.67
C ALA A 115 0.34 10.63 0.25
N PRO A 116 0.71 11.71 0.96
CA PRO A 116 -0.19 12.37 1.90
C PRO A 116 -1.21 13.28 1.21
N ILE A 117 -1.96 12.73 0.26
CA ILE A 117 -2.91 13.47 -0.59
C ILE A 117 -4.07 13.99 0.24
N ILE A 118 -4.64 13.14 1.10
CA ILE A 118 -5.81 13.47 1.93
C ILE A 118 -5.45 14.57 2.92
N SER A 119 -4.30 14.43 3.57
CA SER A 119 -3.79 15.39 4.55
C SER A 119 -3.32 16.71 3.94
N TRP A 120 -3.21 16.83 2.62
CA TRP A 120 -2.72 18.06 1.99
C TRP A 120 -3.63 19.27 2.24
N GLY A 121 -4.94 19.08 2.13
CA GLY A 121 -5.92 20.13 2.44
C GLY A 121 -5.89 20.53 3.92
N ASP A 122 -5.62 19.57 4.81
CA ASP A 122 -5.49 19.84 6.24
C ASP A 122 -4.23 20.66 6.54
N LEU A 123 -3.09 20.36 5.88
CA LEU A 123 -1.87 21.16 5.99
C LEU A 123 -2.07 22.60 5.51
N GLN A 124 -2.77 22.80 4.39
CA GLN A 124 -3.10 24.14 3.87
C GLN A 124 -4.00 24.90 4.84
N TYR A 125 -5.04 24.23 5.37
CA TYR A 125 -5.94 24.80 6.35
C TYR A 125 -5.19 25.23 7.62
N VAL A 126 -4.38 24.37 8.21
CA VAL A 126 -3.60 24.72 9.42
C VAL A 126 -2.61 25.85 9.13
N GLY A 127 -1.95 25.84 7.97
CA GLY A 127 -1.10 26.95 7.53
C GLY A 127 -1.86 28.29 7.47
N SER A 128 -3.09 28.29 6.94
CA SER A 128 -3.94 29.49 6.93
C SER A 128 -4.31 29.97 8.33
N VAL A 129 -4.57 29.04 9.26
CA VAL A 129 -4.91 29.37 10.65
C VAL A 129 -3.71 30.01 11.35
N ILE A 130 -2.51 29.47 11.15
CA ILE A 130 -1.26 30.04 11.68
C ILE A 130 -1.02 31.45 11.14
N ALA A 131 -1.18 31.65 9.83
CA ALA A 131 -0.98 32.97 9.20
C ALA A 131 -1.90 34.05 9.77
N GLN A 132 -3.14 33.69 10.11
CA GLN A 132 -4.17 34.58 10.64
C GLN A 132 -4.17 34.68 12.18
N ARG A 133 -3.28 33.97 12.86
CA ARG A 133 -3.26 33.91 14.33
C ARG A 133 -2.67 35.18 14.92
N ASP A 134 -3.45 35.94 15.68
CA ASP A 134 -2.99 37.19 16.30
C ASP A 134 -2.02 36.98 17.48
N SER A 135 -2.06 35.81 18.12
CA SER A 135 -1.18 35.48 19.25
C SER A 135 0.24 35.09 18.84
N PHE A 136 0.49 34.86 17.55
CA PHE A 136 1.82 34.59 17.01
C PHE A 136 2.43 35.86 16.41
N SER A 137 3.70 36.09 16.71
CA SER A 137 4.50 37.13 16.06
C SER A 137 4.75 36.81 14.59
N ASP A 138 5.11 37.83 13.81
CA ASP A 138 5.41 37.64 12.38
C ASP A 138 6.60 36.69 12.17
N ASP A 139 7.62 36.75 13.03
CA ASP A 139 8.78 35.85 12.98
C ASP A 139 8.36 34.39 13.23
N GLU A 140 7.50 34.14 14.23
CA GLU A 140 6.98 32.80 14.50
C GLU A 140 6.13 32.27 13.35
N LYS A 141 5.32 33.13 12.71
CA LYS A 141 4.53 32.74 11.53
C LYS A 141 5.44 32.33 10.38
N VAL A 142 6.52 33.08 10.14
CA VAL A 142 7.50 32.76 9.09
C VAL A 142 8.19 31.42 9.39
N GLU A 143 8.60 31.19 10.63
CA GLU A 143 9.20 29.92 11.06
C GLU A 143 8.23 28.74 10.87
N PHE A 144 7.00 28.86 11.37
CA PHE A 144 6.01 27.78 11.33
C PHE A 144 5.60 27.44 9.89
N LEU A 145 5.37 28.44 9.05
CA LEU A 145 5.10 28.23 7.63
C LEU A 145 6.32 27.66 6.91
N GLY A 146 7.53 28.01 7.35
CA GLY A 146 8.78 27.38 6.92
C GLY A 146 8.76 25.87 7.16
N GLU A 147 8.47 25.43 8.39
CA GLU A 147 8.41 24.02 8.74
C GLU A 147 7.34 23.24 7.98
N LEU A 148 6.16 23.83 7.79
CA LEU A 148 5.12 23.23 6.94
C LEU A 148 5.57 23.05 5.49
N SER A 149 6.26 24.04 4.94
CA SER A 149 6.79 23.94 3.58
C SER A 149 7.88 22.86 3.46
N ARG A 150 8.69 22.65 4.51
CA ARG A 150 9.69 21.57 4.57
C ARG A 150 9.01 20.20 4.65
N LEU A 151 7.95 20.06 5.44
CA LEU A 151 7.16 18.84 5.50
C LEU A 151 6.55 18.50 4.13
N GLN A 152 5.95 19.48 3.47
CA GLN A 152 5.41 19.37 2.11
C GLN A 152 6.49 18.95 1.11
N ARG A 153 7.70 19.51 1.22
CA ARG A 153 8.83 19.10 0.40
C ARG A 153 9.27 17.67 0.69
N GLY A 154 9.25 17.24 1.95
CA GLY A 154 9.49 15.85 2.33
C GLY A 154 8.53 14.88 1.66
N ALA A 155 7.24 15.26 1.58
CA ALA A 155 6.21 14.49 0.88
C ALA A 155 6.46 14.44 -0.64
N GLU A 156 6.85 15.55 -1.25
CA GLU A 156 7.22 15.62 -2.66
C GLU A 156 8.44 14.73 -2.99
N LEU A 157 9.36 14.55 -2.04
CA LEU A 157 10.55 13.71 -2.17
C LEU A 157 10.31 12.25 -1.80
N ASP A 158 9.06 11.85 -1.52
CA ASP A 158 8.68 10.49 -1.11
C ASP A 158 9.32 10.04 0.22
N LYS A 159 9.79 11.00 1.03
CA LYS A 159 10.41 10.76 2.34
C LYS A 159 9.44 10.94 3.51
N VAL A 160 8.29 11.56 3.24
CA VAL A 160 7.17 11.71 4.18
C VAL A 160 5.94 11.11 3.53
N THR A 161 5.21 10.30 4.27
CA THR A 161 4.09 9.51 3.80
C THR A 161 2.81 9.81 4.59
N GLN A 162 1.68 9.30 4.12
CA GLN A 162 0.40 9.39 4.83
C GLN A 162 0.48 8.78 6.25
N PHE A 163 1.36 7.81 6.49
CA PHE A 163 1.54 7.20 7.82
C PHE A 163 2.14 8.18 8.83
N ASP A 164 2.99 9.10 8.39
CA ASP A 164 3.59 10.11 9.26
C ASP A 164 2.56 11.16 9.67
N MET A 165 1.49 11.35 8.88
CA MET A 165 0.52 12.41 9.10
C MET A 165 -0.29 12.19 10.39
N ALA A 166 -0.67 10.95 10.72
CA ALA A 166 -1.44 10.67 11.92
C ALA A 166 -0.70 11.14 13.20
N ASP A 167 0.59 10.85 13.30
CA ASP A 167 1.42 11.27 14.43
C ASP A 167 1.65 12.79 14.45
N ILE A 168 1.81 13.41 13.28
CA ILE A 168 1.98 14.87 13.18
C ILE A 168 0.70 15.58 13.65
N PHE A 169 -0.47 15.14 13.19
CA PHE A 169 -1.76 15.77 13.47
C PHE A 169 -2.32 15.48 14.86
N GLU A 170 -1.77 14.50 15.60
CA GLU A 170 -2.25 14.11 16.93
C GLU A 170 -2.56 15.29 17.88
N PRO A 171 -1.70 16.33 18.02
CA PRO A 171 -1.98 17.44 18.96
C PRO A 171 -3.21 18.27 18.59
N ILE A 172 -3.58 18.29 17.31
CA ILE A 172 -4.63 19.16 16.75
C ILE A 172 -5.81 18.38 16.16
N SER A 173 -5.89 17.09 16.43
CA SER A 173 -6.93 16.21 15.90
C SER A 173 -7.49 15.26 16.94
N SER A 174 -8.59 14.62 16.56
CA SER A 174 -9.20 13.52 17.31
C SER A 174 -9.27 12.28 16.40
N PRO A 175 -9.18 11.05 16.96
CA PRO A 175 -9.35 9.83 16.17
C PRO A 175 -10.68 9.81 15.43
N ALA A 176 -10.68 9.33 14.18
CA ALA A 176 -11.87 9.26 13.34
C ALA A 176 -11.95 7.95 12.55
N ASP A 177 -13.18 7.51 12.28
CA ASP A 177 -13.46 6.26 11.55
C ASP A 177 -13.61 6.52 10.04
N HIS A 178 -12.56 7.05 9.42
CA HIS A 178 -12.45 7.26 7.97
C HIS A 178 -10.99 7.23 7.51
N GLU A 179 -10.74 7.33 6.19
CA GLU A 179 -9.44 6.98 5.58
C GLU A 179 -8.20 7.71 6.14
N SER A 180 -8.33 8.95 6.61
CA SER A 180 -7.22 9.68 7.25
C SER A 180 -6.90 9.20 8.67
N GLY A 181 -7.80 8.47 9.34
CA GLY A 181 -7.66 8.02 10.73
C GLY A 181 -7.84 9.11 11.79
N TYR A 182 -8.00 10.36 11.38
CA TYR A 182 -8.17 11.52 12.26
C TYR A 182 -9.13 12.55 11.66
N SER A 183 -9.71 13.38 12.52
CA SER A 183 -10.45 14.59 12.16
C SER A 183 -9.87 15.78 12.90
N LEU A 184 -9.61 16.89 12.19
CA LEU A 184 -9.09 18.11 12.83
C LEU A 184 -10.07 18.66 13.84
N ASN A 185 -9.55 19.11 14.98
CA ASN A 185 -10.35 19.81 15.98
C ASN A 185 -10.92 21.12 15.40
N GLN A 186 -12.07 21.55 15.90
CA GLN A 186 -12.71 22.80 15.43
C GLN A 186 -11.90 24.03 15.82
N GLU A 187 -11.24 23.97 16.97
CA GLU A 187 -10.39 25.02 17.51
C GLU A 187 -9.05 24.40 17.92
N PHE A 188 -7.98 25.16 17.69
CA PHE A 188 -6.63 24.77 18.10
C PHE A 188 -6.19 25.71 19.22
N SER A 189 -5.51 25.17 20.24
CA SER A 189 -4.77 26.00 21.20
C SER A 189 -3.41 26.37 20.60
N ASP A 190 -2.81 27.45 21.11
CA ASP A 190 -1.46 27.86 20.66
C ASP A 190 -0.40 26.80 20.98
N GLU A 191 -0.53 26.15 22.13
CA GLU A 191 0.34 25.05 22.53
C GLU A 191 0.24 23.86 21.56
N ALA A 192 -0.98 23.47 21.20
CA ALA A 192 -1.20 22.36 20.28
C ALA A 192 -0.66 22.67 18.87
N LEU A 193 -0.79 23.92 18.40
CA LEU A 193 -0.20 24.34 17.13
C LEU A 193 1.32 24.33 17.17
N ARG A 194 1.94 24.79 18.26
CA ARG A 194 3.40 24.73 18.43
C ARG A 194 3.89 23.29 18.46
N GLU A 195 3.19 22.40 19.15
CA GLU A 195 3.54 20.98 19.19
C GLU A 195 3.40 20.33 17.80
N PHE A 196 2.31 20.61 17.08
CA PHE A 196 2.12 20.16 15.70
C PHE A 196 3.26 20.62 14.78
N ILE A 197 3.67 21.90 14.87
CA ILE A 197 4.79 22.43 14.08
C ILE A 197 6.12 21.78 14.47
N ALA A 198 6.38 21.59 15.76
CA ALA A 198 7.57 20.89 16.23
C ALA A 198 7.64 19.46 15.66
N ARG A 199 6.52 18.73 15.65
CA ARG A 199 6.43 17.39 15.05
C ARG A 199 6.65 17.43 13.54
N ALA A 200 6.07 18.41 12.83
CA ALA A 200 6.30 18.62 11.41
C ALA A 200 7.79 18.84 11.09
N GLY A 201 8.47 19.68 11.89
CA GLY A 201 9.91 19.93 11.74
C GLY A 201 10.77 18.70 12.01
N LEU A 202 10.48 17.93 13.06
CA LEU A 202 11.18 16.67 13.34
C LEU A 202 11.07 15.66 12.19
N VAL A 203 9.89 15.58 11.56
CA VAL A 203 9.68 14.72 10.39
C VAL A 203 10.43 15.24 9.16
N ALA A 204 10.47 16.56 8.96
CA ALA A 204 11.25 17.18 7.90
C ALA A 204 12.77 17.00 8.08
N ASP A 205 13.26 17.08 9.32
CA ASP A 205 14.66 16.81 9.68
C ASP A 205 15.02 15.36 9.43
N ARG A 206 14.17 14.41 9.84
CA ARG A 206 14.33 12.97 9.54
C ARG A 206 14.34 12.70 8.04
N ALA A 207 13.58 13.49 7.27
CA ALA A 207 13.58 13.46 5.82
C ALA A 207 14.79 14.22 5.19
N GLU A 208 15.69 14.78 6.00
CA GLU A 208 16.85 15.54 5.55
C GLU A 208 16.48 16.70 4.61
N VAL A 209 15.34 17.34 4.85
CA VAL A 209 14.88 18.48 4.04
C VAL A 209 15.59 19.73 4.53
N PRO A 210 16.38 20.43 3.69
CA PRO A 210 17.06 21.66 4.09
C PRO A 210 16.10 22.72 4.62
N GLU A 211 16.56 23.49 5.60
CA GLU A 211 15.86 24.60 6.25
C GLU A 211 15.74 25.80 5.29
N LYS A 212 14.72 25.74 4.44
CA LYS A 212 14.33 26.81 3.52
C LYS A 212 12.86 26.65 3.16
N THR A 213 12.25 27.72 2.67
CA THR A 213 10.88 27.69 2.19
C THR A 213 10.77 27.03 0.81
N TYR A 214 9.72 26.25 0.61
CA TYR A 214 9.39 25.62 -0.67
C TYR A 214 7.97 25.99 -1.10
N ASP A 215 7.75 26.19 -2.39
CA ASP A 215 6.41 26.25 -2.99
C ASP A 215 6.13 24.88 -3.62
N VAL A 216 5.45 24.02 -2.88
CA VAL A 216 5.07 22.68 -3.32
C VAL A 216 3.58 22.66 -3.59
N LYS A 217 3.19 22.09 -4.73
CA LYS A 217 1.78 21.91 -5.11
C LYS A 217 1.45 20.43 -5.09
N LEU A 218 0.26 20.07 -4.63
CA LEU A 218 -0.21 18.68 -4.63
C LEU A 218 -0.16 18.08 -6.03
N VAL A 219 -0.52 18.85 -7.06
CA VAL A 219 -0.48 18.40 -8.45
C VAL A 219 0.93 17.94 -8.87
N SER A 220 2.00 18.58 -8.37
CA SER A 220 3.38 18.19 -8.70
C SER A 220 3.76 16.89 -8.00
N ILE A 221 3.27 16.67 -6.78
CA ILE A 221 3.42 15.40 -6.05
C ILE A 221 2.73 14.28 -6.84
N ILE A 222 1.45 14.47 -7.21
CA ILE A 222 0.67 13.48 -7.96
C ILE A 222 1.34 13.13 -9.28
N GLN A 223 1.76 14.13 -10.05
CA GLN A 223 2.49 13.92 -11.31
C GLN A 223 3.77 13.12 -11.08
N ARG A 224 4.55 13.46 -10.04
CA ARG A 224 5.77 12.72 -9.71
C ARG A 224 5.47 11.27 -9.33
N GLN A 225 4.44 11.02 -8.52
CA GLN A 225 4.08 9.67 -8.11
C GLN A 225 3.56 8.83 -9.29
N ILE A 226 2.79 9.43 -10.20
CA ILE A 226 2.38 8.79 -11.46
C ILE A 226 3.62 8.43 -12.30
N GLN A 227 4.53 9.38 -12.53
CA GLN A 227 5.72 9.14 -13.34
C GLN A 227 6.65 8.09 -12.71
N ALA A 228 6.84 8.15 -11.40
CA ALA A 228 7.66 7.20 -10.67
C ALA A 228 7.06 5.78 -10.70
N GLY A 229 5.74 5.66 -10.54
CA GLY A 229 5.02 4.38 -10.62
C GLY A 229 5.07 3.76 -12.02
N ILE A 230 4.90 4.57 -13.07
CA ILE A 230 5.03 4.13 -14.46
C ILE A 230 6.45 3.64 -14.76
N LYS A 231 7.48 4.33 -14.26
CA LYS A 231 8.89 4.02 -14.56
C LYS A 231 9.42 2.82 -13.80
N SER A 232 9.06 2.68 -12.53
CA SER A 232 9.73 1.75 -11.62
C SER A 232 8.90 0.51 -11.27
N GLY A 233 7.58 0.53 -11.50
CA GLY A 233 6.69 -0.56 -11.08
C GLY A 233 6.80 -0.84 -9.59
N MET A 234 6.32 -2.02 -9.15
CA MET A 234 6.51 -2.53 -7.78
C MET A 234 7.97 -2.98 -7.56
N LYS A 235 8.94 -2.06 -7.65
CA LYS A 235 10.30 -2.32 -7.14
C LYS A 235 10.33 -2.18 -5.62
#